data_AF-A0A7S1HUV3-F1
#
_entry.id   AF-A0A7S1HUV3-F1
#
_cell.length_a   1.000
_cell.length_b   1.000
_cell.length_c   1.000
_cell.angle_alpha   90.00
_cell.angle_beta   90.00
_cell.angle_gamma   90.00
#
_symmetry.space_group_name_H-M   'P 1'
#
loop_
_entity.id
_entity.type
_entity.pdbx_description
1 polymer ?
#
loop_
_entity_poly.entity_id
_entity_poly.type
_entity_poly.pdbx_seq_one_letter_code
_entity_poly.pdbx_strand_id
1 'polypeptide(L)'
;TVVVFIYGGVWSSGDKSVYALVGDKLRQSGTVTVIPNYTLYPKGTMVDMVDDLSHVLDWVVRNIEPLRGDPKRIYLVGHSAGGHLACEVALRRWYLDQGIPLASAVSPDRSPESPSAPLSLAPSWLGQAPVPPFKDQCEALSSSGTQHWQL
;
A
#
# COMPACT_ATOMS: atom_id res chain seq x y z
N THR A 1 5.86 -9.36 15.07
CA THR A 1 4.56 -8.89 14.53
C THR A 1 4.74 -7.55 13.88
N VAL A 2 4.10 -7.35 12.73
CA VAL A 2 4.12 -6.09 11.97
C VAL A 2 2.70 -5.55 11.87
N VAL A 3 2.54 -4.25 12.11
CA VAL A 3 1.29 -3.51 11.88
C VAL A 3 1.52 -2.52 10.76
N VAL A 4 0.74 -2.60 9.70
CA VAL A 4 0.69 -1.57 8.64
C VAL A 4 -0.54 -0.72 8.91
N PHE A 5 -0.31 0.53 9.31
CA PHE A 5 -1.37 1.47 9.65
C PHE A 5 -1.66 2.39 8.45
N ILE A 6 -2.85 2.26 7.88
CA ILE A 6 -3.32 3.01 6.71
C ILE A 6 -4.21 4.14 7.20
N TYR A 7 -3.74 5.37 7.05
CA TYR A 7 -4.48 6.54 7.50
C TYR A 7 -5.72 6.81 6.65
N GLY A 8 -6.64 7.62 7.18
CA GLY A 8 -7.82 8.09 6.46
C GLY A 8 -7.64 9.52 5.97
N GLY A 9 -8.69 10.07 5.33
CA GLY A 9 -8.69 11.44 4.82
C GLY A 9 -9.55 11.61 3.58
N VAL A 10 -10.65 10.86 3.50
CA VAL A 10 -11.60 10.88 2.37
C VAL A 10 -10.89 10.66 1.02
N TRP A 11 -9.86 9.79 1.01
CA TRP A 11 -9.03 9.43 -0.17
C TRP A 11 -8.26 10.60 -0.83
N SER A 12 -8.45 11.83 -0.36
CA SER A 12 -7.89 13.03 -0.98
C SER A 12 -7.00 13.85 -0.04
N SER A 13 -6.86 13.43 1.21
CA SER A 13 -6.03 14.10 2.22
C SER A 13 -5.41 13.09 3.20
N GLY A 14 -4.49 13.56 4.02
CA GLY A 14 -3.73 12.76 4.99
C GLY A 14 -2.25 12.70 4.67
N ASP A 15 -1.44 12.47 5.71
CA ASP A 15 0.00 12.25 5.59
C ASP A 15 0.49 11.43 6.79
N LYS A 16 1.46 10.55 6.57
CA LYS A 16 2.03 9.67 7.60
C LYS A 16 2.55 10.43 8.84
N SER A 17 3.07 11.65 8.67
CA SER A 17 3.64 12.46 9.76
C SER A 17 2.61 12.80 10.84
N VAL A 18 1.33 12.92 10.47
CA VAL A 18 0.23 13.19 11.39
C VAL A 18 -0.02 12.02 12.34
N TYR A 19 0.42 10.81 11.96
CA TYR A 19 0.14 9.57 12.67
C TYR A 19 1.34 9.01 13.43
N ALA A 20 2.40 9.81 13.61
CA ALA A 20 3.58 9.42 14.38
C ALA A 20 3.23 8.94 15.81
N LEU A 21 2.26 9.59 16.48
CA LEU A 21 1.79 9.18 17.80
C LEU A 21 1.09 7.81 17.81
N VAL A 22 0.37 7.48 16.73
CA VAL A 22 -0.23 6.15 16.55
C VAL A 22 0.88 5.11 16.39
N GLY A 23 1.87 5.43 15.56
CA GLY A 23 3.07 4.60 15.39
C GLY A 23 3.81 4.34 16.70
N ASP A 24 4.01 5.37 17.51
CA ASP A 24 4.70 5.21 18.80
C ASP A 24 3.89 4.35 19.79
N LYS A 25 2.56 4.55 19.88
CA LYS A 25 1.71 3.72 20.74
C LYS A 25 1.73 2.24 20.34
N LEU A 26 1.69 1.95 19.03
CA LEU A 26 1.75 0.57 18.53
C LEU A 26 3.14 -0.05 18.71
N ARG A 27 4.20 0.74 18.58
CA ARG A 27 5.57 0.31 18.87
C ARG A 27 5.75 -0.11 20.33
N GLN A 28 5.16 0.64 21.27
CA GLN A 28 5.21 0.33 22.70
C GLN A 28 4.56 -1.02 23.06
N SER A 29 3.67 -1.57 22.22
CA SER A 29 3.10 -2.91 22.41
C SER A 29 3.98 -4.04 21.86
N GLY A 30 5.22 -3.76 21.46
CA GLY A 30 6.16 -4.76 20.96
C GLY A 30 5.98 -5.12 19.49
N THR A 31 5.32 -4.25 18.71
CA THR A 31 5.15 -4.42 17.25
C THR A 31 6.11 -3.53 16.48
N VAL A 32 6.43 -3.93 15.24
CA VAL A 32 6.99 -3.01 14.25
C VAL A 32 5.83 -2.35 13.52
N THR A 33 5.79 -1.02 13.51
CA THR A 33 4.71 -0.28 12.84
C THR A 33 5.22 0.40 11.58
N VAL A 34 4.50 0.22 10.48
CA VAL A 34 4.76 0.84 9.18
C VAL A 34 3.58 1.76 8.86
N ILE A 35 3.87 3.03 8.57
CA ILE A 35 2.85 4.01 8.17
C ILE A 35 3.23 4.53 6.78
N PRO A 36 2.61 3.99 5.71
CA PRO A 36 2.93 4.41 4.35
C PRO A 36 2.16 5.68 3.98
N ASN A 37 2.81 6.55 3.20
CA ASN A 37 2.09 7.46 2.31
C ASN A 37 1.65 6.69 1.06
N TYR A 38 0.49 7.05 0.51
CA TYR A 38 -0.06 6.49 -0.72
C TYR A 38 -0.64 7.61 -1.58
N THR A 39 -0.80 7.36 -2.88
CA THR A 39 -1.31 8.34 -3.84
C THR A 39 -2.69 8.85 -3.44
N LEU A 40 -2.89 10.17 -3.38
CA LEU A 40 -4.16 10.78 -3.00
C LEU A 40 -4.89 11.34 -4.21
N TYR A 41 -6.22 11.33 -4.17
CA TYR A 41 -7.04 12.08 -5.13
C TYR A 41 -6.76 13.60 -5.00
N PRO A 42 -6.68 14.37 -6.10
CA PRO A 42 -6.92 13.98 -7.50
C PRO A 42 -5.67 13.51 -8.26
N LYS A 43 -4.52 13.33 -7.61
CA LYS A 43 -3.27 12.90 -8.28
C LYS A 43 -3.36 11.48 -8.81
N GLY A 44 -4.19 10.64 -8.18
CA GLY A 44 -4.52 9.31 -8.65
C GLY A 44 -5.91 8.86 -8.22
N THR A 45 -6.20 7.62 -8.55
CA THR A 45 -7.47 6.94 -8.32
C THR A 45 -7.37 6.00 -7.12
N MET A 46 -8.49 5.39 -6.73
CA MET A 46 -8.49 4.33 -5.73
C MET A 46 -7.69 3.10 -6.18
N VAL A 47 -7.61 2.82 -7.49
CA VAL A 47 -6.80 1.72 -8.01
C VAL A 47 -5.32 1.97 -7.69
N ASP A 48 -4.84 3.19 -7.94
CA ASP A 48 -3.46 3.59 -7.63
C ASP A 48 -3.18 3.50 -6.11
N MET A 49 -4.13 3.90 -5.27
CA MET A 49 -4.02 3.74 -3.80
C MET A 49 -3.83 2.28 -3.39
N VAL A 50 -4.62 1.38 -3.97
CA VAL A 50 -4.56 -0.06 -3.67
C VAL A 50 -3.26 -0.67 -4.23
N ASP A 51 -2.78 -0.21 -5.39
CA ASP A 51 -1.49 -0.62 -5.96
C ASP A 51 -0.31 -0.17 -5.08
N ASP A 52 -0.28 1.09 -4.65
CA ASP A 52 0.74 1.61 -3.74
C ASP A 52 0.81 0.79 -2.45
N LEU A 53 -0.34 0.53 -1.83
CA LEU A 53 -0.42 -0.26 -0.61
C LEU A 53 -0.05 -1.73 -0.82
N SER A 54 -0.31 -2.28 -2.01
CA SER A 54 0.15 -3.63 -2.38
C SER A 54 1.67 -3.68 -2.46
N HIS A 55 2.31 -2.67 -3.07
CA HIS A 55 3.76 -2.54 -3.09
C HIS A 55 4.37 -2.36 -1.69
N VAL A 56 3.70 -1.62 -0.81
CA VAL A 56 4.10 -1.50 0.60
C VAL A 56 4.11 -2.87 1.28
N LEU A 57 3.07 -3.68 1.07
CA LEU A 57 3.03 -5.04 1.64
C LEU A 57 4.15 -5.92 1.11
N ASP A 58 4.41 -5.88 -0.19
CA ASP A 58 5.52 -6.64 -0.76
C ASP A 58 6.87 -6.16 -0.22
N TRP A 59 7.02 -4.86 0.02
CA TRP A 59 8.21 -4.31 0.66
C TRP A 59 8.34 -4.80 2.09
N VAL A 60 7.27 -4.78 2.88
CA VAL A 60 7.26 -5.28 4.26
C VAL A 60 7.67 -6.75 4.29
N VAL A 61 7.06 -7.60 3.47
CA VAL A 61 7.42 -9.03 3.41
C VAL A 61 8.89 -9.24 3.10
N ARG A 62 9.47 -8.43 2.21
CA ARG A 62 10.86 -8.57 1.77
C ARG A 62 11.90 -7.95 2.72
N ASN A 63 11.53 -6.95 3.52
CA ASN A 63 12.51 -6.07 4.18
C ASN A 63 12.30 -5.87 5.68
N ILE A 64 11.23 -6.41 6.30
CA ILE A 64 10.90 -6.08 7.69
C ILE A 64 11.70 -6.89 8.73
N GLU A 65 12.32 -8.01 8.34
CA GLU A 65 13.08 -8.88 9.26
C GLU A 65 14.25 -8.14 9.97
N PRO A 66 15.11 -7.38 9.28
CA PRO A 66 16.16 -6.58 9.94
C PRO A 66 15.63 -5.58 10.98
N LEU A 67 14.38 -5.15 10.83
CA LEU A 67 13.70 -4.24 11.76
C LEU A 67 13.04 -4.97 12.93
N ARG A 68 13.33 -6.26 13.11
CA ARG A 68 12.74 -7.17 14.11
C ARG A 68 11.24 -7.40 13.89
N GLY A 69 10.75 -7.15 12.68
CA GLY A 69 9.40 -7.52 12.26
C GLY A 69 9.34 -8.98 11.85
N ASP A 70 8.17 -9.59 11.99
CA ASP A 70 7.93 -10.95 11.51
C ASP A 70 7.11 -10.86 10.21
N PRO A 71 7.69 -11.17 9.03
CA PRO A 71 7.01 -11.04 7.74
C PRO A 71 5.84 -12.02 7.57
N LYS A 72 5.70 -13.01 8.46
CA LYS A 72 4.58 -13.96 8.47
C LYS A 72 3.43 -13.51 9.37
N ARG A 73 3.59 -12.40 10.12
CA ARG A 73 2.61 -11.88 11.07
C ARG A 73 2.35 -10.40 10.81
N ILE A 74 1.74 -10.12 9.66
CA ILE A 74 1.39 -8.77 9.20
C ILE A 74 -0.10 -8.52 9.45
N TYR A 75 -0.42 -7.39 10.09
CA TYR A 75 -1.78 -6.95 10.35
C TYR A 75 -2.01 -5.60 9.65
N LEU A 76 -3.09 -5.51 8.87
CA LEU A 76 -3.57 -4.25 8.32
C LEU A 76 -4.52 -3.59 9.31
N VAL A 77 -4.28 -2.31 9.60
CA VAL A 77 -5.14 -1.50 10.46
C VAL A 77 -5.40 -0.18 9.74
N GLY A 78 -6.64 0.29 9.72
CA GLY A 78 -6.95 1.58 9.12
C GLY A 78 -8.21 2.22 9.71
N HIS A 79 -8.35 3.52 9.49
CA HIS A 79 -9.52 4.30 9.92
C HIS A 79 -10.17 5.01 8.72
N SER A 80 -11.51 5.04 8.66
CA SER A 80 -12.28 5.68 7.58
C SER A 80 -11.83 5.19 6.19
N ALA A 81 -11.42 6.09 5.29
CA ALA A 81 -10.87 5.76 3.97
C ALA A 81 -9.70 4.74 4.04
N GLY A 82 -8.85 4.81 5.08
CA GLY A 82 -7.77 3.85 5.26
C GLY A 82 -8.24 2.46 5.69
N GLY A 83 -9.34 2.39 6.45
CA GLY A 83 -9.98 1.12 6.79
C GLY A 83 -10.61 0.46 5.56
N HIS A 84 -11.23 1.27 4.70
CA HIS A 84 -11.71 0.80 3.39
C HIS A 84 -10.56 0.25 2.53
N LEU A 85 -9.47 1.01 2.37
CA LEU A 85 -8.29 0.58 1.60
C LEU A 85 -7.62 -0.67 2.19
N ALA A 86 -7.58 -0.82 3.52
CA ALA A 86 -7.10 -2.03 4.18
C ALA A 86 -7.89 -3.27 3.76
N CYS A 87 -9.22 -3.16 3.71
CA CYS A 87 -10.10 -4.23 3.25
C CYS A 87 -9.87 -4.55 1.76
N GLU A 88 -9.81 -3.53 0.89
CA GLU A 88 -9.59 -3.71 -0.55
C GLU A 88 -8.29 -4.46 -0.84
N VAL A 89 -7.18 -4.06 -0.19
CA VAL A 89 -5.87 -4.70 -0.38
C VAL A 89 -5.89 -6.14 0.16
N ALA A 90 -6.48 -6.37 1.33
CA ALA A 90 -6.61 -7.72 1.91
C ALA A 90 -7.42 -8.65 0.99
N LEU A 91 -8.55 -8.17 0.47
CA LEU A 91 -9.42 -8.92 -0.44
C LEU A 91 -8.71 -9.22 -1.75
N ARG A 92 -8.02 -8.23 -2.33
CA ARG A 92 -7.22 -8.42 -3.55
C ARG A 92 -6.17 -9.50 -3.34
N ARG A 93 -5.44 -9.47 -2.22
CA ARG A 93 -4.40 -10.46 -1.93
C ARG A 93 -4.98 -11.85 -1.75
N TRP A 94 -6.05 -11.97 -0.96
CA TRP A 94 -6.75 -13.24 -0.78
C TRP A 94 -7.21 -13.82 -2.12
N TYR A 95 -7.81 -13.00 -2.99
CA TYR A 95 -8.29 -13.43 -4.29
C TYR A 95 -7.16 -13.93 -5.21
N LEU A 96 -6.03 -13.21 -5.25
CA LEU A 96 -4.84 -13.61 -5.99
C LEU A 96 -4.24 -14.92 -5.45
N ASP A 97 -4.21 -15.09 -4.13
CA ASP A 97 -3.68 -16.30 -3.49
C ASP A 97 -4.56 -17.53 -3.76
N GLN A 98 -5.87 -17.34 -3.98
CA GLN A 98 -6.78 -18.42 -4.41
C GLN A 98 -6.66 -18.76 -5.91
N GLY A 99 -5.90 -17.98 -6.69
CA GLY A 99 -5.79 -18.17 -8.14
C GLY A 99 -7.12 -17.98 -8.88
N ILE A 100 -8.07 -17.26 -8.28
CA ILE A 100 -9.36 -17.01 -8.93
C ILE A 100 -9.11 -16.06 -10.11
N PRO A 101 -9.59 -16.36 -11.32
CA PRO A 101 -9.36 -15.49 -12.47
C PRO A 101 -10.20 -14.21 -12.35
N LEU A 102 -9.52 -13.09 -12.11
CA LEU A 102 -10.13 -11.76 -12.18
C LEU A 102 -10.31 -11.43 -13.66
N ALA A 103 -11.54 -11.59 -14.18
CA ALA A 103 -11.91 -10.88 -15.40
C ALA A 103 -11.68 -9.39 -15.10
N SER A 104 -10.80 -8.74 -15.88
CA SER A 104 -10.30 -7.39 -15.68
C SER A 104 -11.24 -6.51 -14.86
N ALA A 105 -10.75 -5.95 -13.74
CA ALA A 105 -11.49 -4.92 -13.02
C ALA A 105 -11.96 -3.87 -14.04
N VAL A 106 -13.28 -3.73 -14.17
CA VAL A 106 -13.87 -2.76 -15.08
C VAL A 106 -13.56 -1.39 -14.47
N SER A 107 -12.52 -0.72 -14.98
CA SER A 107 -12.29 0.69 -14.70
C SER A 107 -13.54 1.46 -15.19
N PRO A 108 -14.27 2.20 -14.34
CA PRO A 108 -15.48 2.89 -14.77
C PRO A 108 -15.24 4.04 -15.76
N ASP A 109 -13.99 4.35 -16.12
CA ASP A 109 -13.66 5.43 -17.03
C ASP A 109 -12.33 5.14 -17.75
N ARG A 110 -12.41 4.45 -18.89
CA ARG A 110 -11.57 4.82 -20.03
C ARG A 110 -12.47 5.63 -20.93
N SER A 111 -12.22 6.93 -21.01
CA SER A 111 -12.93 7.83 -21.91
C SER A 111 -12.88 7.29 -23.36
N PRO A 112 -13.93 7.49 -24.16
CA PRO A 112 -14.12 6.76 -25.42
C PRO A 112 -13.30 7.38 -26.55
N GLU A 113 -12.01 7.06 -26.66
CA GLU A 113 -11.25 7.39 -27.88
C GLU A 113 -10.56 6.16 -28.51
N SER A 114 -11.08 5.83 -29.70
CA SER A 114 -10.59 4.95 -30.78
C SER A 114 -10.85 3.42 -30.68
N PRO A 115 -11.67 2.85 -31.59
CA PRO A 115 -11.90 1.41 -31.69
C PRO A 115 -11.03 0.80 -32.80
N SER A 116 -9.83 0.33 -32.48
CA SER A 116 -9.14 -0.76 -33.22
C SER A 116 -7.70 -0.95 -32.72
N ALA A 117 -7.53 -1.68 -31.64
CA ALA A 117 -6.27 -2.38 -31.40
C ALA A 117 -6.61 -3.76 -30.81
N PRO A 118 -6.12 -4.87 -31.38
CA PRO A 118 -6.34 -6.18 -30.80
C PRO A 118 -5.79 -6.20 -29.38
N LEU A 119 -6.58 -6.79 -28.47
CA LEU A 119 -6.24 -6.96 -27.06
C LEU A 119 -4.92 -7.74 -26.95
N SER A 120 -3.84 -7.03 -26.65
CA SER A 120 -2.60 -7.65 -26.20
C SER A 120 -2.84 -8.23 -24.81
N LEU A 121 -2.72 -9.56 -24.69
CA LEU A 121 -2.77 -10.30 -23.42
C LEU A 121 -1.48 -10.16 -22.60
N ALA A 122 -0.52 -9.34 -23.04
CA ALA A 122 0.65 -9.01 -22.23
C ALA A 122 0.25 -7.96 -21.18
N PRO A 123 0.53 -8.18 -19.89
CA PRO A 123 0.29 -7.15 -18.89
C PRO A 123 1.12 -5.91 -19.22
N SER A 124 0.46 -4.76 -19.36
CA SER A 124 1.09 -3.49 -19.74
C SER A 124 2.07 -2.94 -18.70
N TRP A 125 2.29 -3.64 -17.58
CA TRP A 125 3.30 -3.32 -16.56
C TRP A 125 4.70 -3.88 -16.86
N LEU A 126 4.87 -4.67 -17.93
CA LEU A 126 6.18 -5.16 -18.37
C LEU A 126 7.04 -4.08 -19.08
N GLY A 127 6.58 -2.82 -19.14
CA GLY A 127 7.34 -1.74 -19.77
C GLY A 127 6.85 -0.34 -19.42
N GLN A 128 7.49 0.26 -18.42
CA GLN A 128 7.79 1.70 -18.28
C GLN A 128 6.63 2.71 -18.08
N ALA A 129 6.49 3.15 -16.83
CA ALA A 129 6.50 4.58 -16.46
C ALA A 129 7.32 4.71 -15.15
N PRO A 130 8.15 5.74 -14.96
CA PRO A 130 8.93 5.89 -13.73
C PRO A 130 7.98 6.18 -12.56
N VAL A 131 7.76 5.17 -11.73
CA VAL A 131 7.20 5.34 -10.38
C VAL A 131 8.15 6.27 -9.63
N PRO A 132 7.70 7.38 -9.00
CA PRO A 132 8.56 8.21 -8.19
C PRO A 132 9.28 7.33 -7.14
N PRO A 133 10.56 7.61 -6.82
CA PRO A 133 11.35 6.71 -6.00
C PRO A 133 10.64 6.42 -4.67
N PHE A 134 10.39 5.13 -4.42
CA PHE A 134 9.71 4.57 -3.23
C PHE A 134 10.34 4.99 -1.88
N LYS A 135 11.54 5.57 -1.93
CA LYS A 135 12.38 6.02 -0.81
C LYS A 135 11.66 6.95 0.19
N ASP A 136 10.72 7.78 -0.26
CA ASP A 136 10.13 8.82 0.60
C ASP A 136 8.83 8.40 1.30
N GLN A 137 8.30 7.20 1.03
CA GLN A 137 6.91 6.87 1.35
C GLN A 137 6.71 6.00 2.60
N CYS A 138 7.71 5.27 3.07
CA CYS A 138 7.57 4.38 4.23
C CYS A 138 8.53 4.76 5.37
N GLU A 139 7.98 4.99 6.56
CA GLU A 139 8.77 4.98 7.80
C GLU A 139 8.36 3.78 8.64
N ALA A 140 9.35 3.05 9.15
CA ALA A 140 9.16 1.92 10.04
C ALA A 140 9.74 2.25 11.41
N LEU A 141 8.92 2.14 12.45
CA LEU A 141 9.29 2.44 13.83
C LEU A 141 9.50 1.13 14.62
N SER A 142 10.64 1.01 15.33
CA SER A 142 11.00 -0.17 16.13
C SER A 142 11.36 0.21 17.58
N SER A 143 11.34 -0.76 18.50
CA SER A 143 11.58 -0.53 19.93
C SER A 143 12.93 0.14 20.26
N SER A 144 13.92 0.11 19.35
CA SER A 144 15.22 0.76 19.48
C SER A 144 15.28 2.22 18.98
N GLY A 145 14.14 2.82 18.59
CA GLY A 145 14.05 4.23 18.16
C GLY A 145 13.53 4.40 16.73
N THR A 146 13.35 5.65 16.30
CA THR A 146 13.05 6.02 14.92
C THR A 146 14.32 5.86 14.09
N GLN A 147 14.32 4.91 13.15
CA GLN A 147 15.38 4.85 12.14
C GLN A 147 14.81 5.43 10.85
N HIS A 148 15.31 6.61 10.48
CA HIS A 148 15.11 7.16 9.14
C HIS A 148 16.11 6.45 8.21
N TRP A 149 15.61 5.52 7.38
CA TRP A 149 16.44 4.89 6.36
C TRP A 149 16.33 5.70 5.06
N GLN A 150 17.44 6.31 4.65
CA GLN A 150 17.62 6.77 3.28
C GLN A 150 18.04 5.58 2.42
N LEU A 151 17.20 5.14 1.47
CA LEU A 151 17.57 4.23 0.37
C LEU A 151 18.02 4.97 -0.88
#